data_AF-A0A535MLJ5-F1
#
_entry.id   AF-A0A535MLJ5-F1
#
_cell.length_a   1.000
_cell.length_b   1.000
_cell.length_c   1.000
_cell.angle_alpha   90.00
_cell.angle_beta   90.00
_cell.angle_gamma   90.00
#
_symmetry.space_group_name_H-M   'P 1'
#
loop_
_entity.id
_entity.type
_entity.pdbx_description
1 polymer ?
#
loop_
_entity_poly.entity_id
_entity_poly.type
_entity_poly.pdbx_seq_one_letter_code
_entity_poly.pdbx_strand_id
1 'polypeptide(L)'
;MAARVEDEALGDLVHRITEDTTRLVRLEIDLAKAQAKESAIRSLKAGIFIGIAVTCALLGMIYALGAVPEEIGSALGHPWLGWLIFGGFLFAIAAICGLVGYRRVMATVKTTKEAVGSFKEDLEWVKELPKRGVERSS
;
A
#
# COMPACT_ATOMS: atom_id res chain seq x y z
N MET A 1 -3.32 -65.66 20.32
CA MET A 1 -2.69 -65.17 19.08
C MET A 1 -3.58 -64.19 18.31
N ALA A 2 -4.91 -64.35 18.32
CA ALA A 2 -5.87 -63.45 17.64
C ALA A 2 -5.87 -61.98 18.10
N ALA A 3 -5.73 -61.70 19.40
CA ALA A 3 -5.78 -60.32 19.93
C ALA A 3 -4.66 -59.40 19.38
N ARG A 4 -3.45 -59.93 19.13
CA ARG A 4 -2.35 -59.16 18.51
C ARG A 4 -2.64 -58.77 17.06
N VAL A 5 -3.37 -59.59 16.33
CA VAL A 5 -3.69 -59.35 14.91
C VAL A 5 -4.72 -58.23 14.77
N GLU A 6 -5.69 -58.14 15.70
CA GLU A 6 -6.66 -57.04 15.72
C GLU A 6 -6.02 -55.70 16.12
N ASP A 7 -5.15 -55.69 17.13
CA ASP A 7 -4.42 -54.48 17.52
C ASP A 7 -3.51 -53.97 16.38
N GLU A 8 -2.86 -54.87 15.64
CA GLU A 8 -1.99 -54.53 14.51
C GLU A 8 -2.79 -54.03 13.29
N ALA A 9 -3.98 -54.59 13.05
CA ALA A 9 -4.90 -54.13 12.01
C ALA A 9 -5.55 -52.77 12.32
N LEU A 10 -5.88 -52.49 13.59
CA LEU A 10 -6.37 -51.18 14.03
C LEU A 10 -5.28 -50.11 13.88
N GLY A 11 -4.04 -50.47 14.22
CA GLY A 11 -2.87 -49.60 14.05
C GLY A 11 -2.64 -49.22 12.58
N ASP A 12 -2.73 -50.18 11.65
CA ASP A 12 -2.57 -49.92 10.21
C ASP A 12 -3.68 -49.03 9.64
N LEU A 13 -4.92 -49.19 10.12
CA LEU A 13 -6.06 -48.37 9.68
C LEU A 13 -5.95 -46.93 10.15
N VAL A 14 -5.58 -46.71 11.43
CA VAL A 14 -5.33 -45.37 11.97
C VAL A 14 -4.15 -44.71 11.27
N HIS A 15 -3.11 -45.48 10.93
CA HIS A 15 -1.97 -44.99 10.16
C HIS A 15 -2.40 -44.49 8.77
N ARG A 16 -3.17 -45.29 8.02
CA ARG A 16 -3.70 -44.92 6.70
C ARG A 16 -4.62 -43.70 6.75
N ILE A 17 -5.53 -43.62 7.73
CA ILE A 17 -6.43 -42.46 7.89
C ILE A 17 -5.62 -41.18 8.19
N THR A 18 -4.57 -41.30 9.01
CA THR A 18 -3.70 -40.16 9.34
C THR A 18 -2.89 -39.71 8.12
N GLU A 19 -2.42 -40.66 7.31
CA GLU A 19 -1.70 -40.39 6.07
C GLU A 19 -2.59 -39.71 5.03
N ASP A 20 -3.82 -40.21 4.83
CA ASP A 20 -4.80 -39.61 3.90
C ASP A 20 -5.26 -38.21 4.35
N THR A 21 -5.44 -38.00 5.65
CA THR A 21 -5.77 -36.68 6.20
C THR A 21 -4.65 -35.68 5.95
N THR A 22 -3.39 -36.11 6.13
CA THR A 22 -2.21 -35.28 5.85
C THR A 22 -2.12 -34.93 4.35
N ARG A 23 -2.48 -35.88 3.48
CA ARG A 23 -2.53 -35.68 2.03
C ARG A 23 -3.63 -34.69 1.61
N LEU A 24 -4.82 -34.77 2.20
CA LEU A 24 -5.92 -33.83 1.97
C LEU A 24 -5.55 -32.40 2.40
N VAL A 25 -4.95 -32.23 3.58
CA VAL A 25 -4.53 -30.90 4.06
C VAL A 25 -3.50 -30.27 3.12
N ARG A 26 -2.54 -31.05 2.61
CA ARG A 26 -1.59 -30.55 1.58
C ARG A 26 -2.29 -30.14 0.29
N LEU A 27 -3.27 -30.91 -0.16
CA LEU A 27 -4.07 -30.58 -1.35
C LEU A 27 -4.88 -29.29 -1.16
N GLU A 28 -5.51 -29.10 0.00
CA GLU A 28 -6.26 -27.88 0.32
C GLU A 28 -5.33 -26.66 0.32
N ILE A 29 -4.13 -26.79 0.87
CA ILE A 29 -3.11 -25.73 0.87
C ILE A 29 -2.64 -25.43 -0.57
N ASP A 30 -2.39 -26.44 -1.39
CA ASP A 30 -1.94 -26.24 -2.76
C ASP A 30 -3.06 -25.67 -3.65
N LEU A 31 -4.30 -26.08 -3.43
CA LEU A 31 -5.49 -25.51 -4.06
C LEU A 31 -5.68 -24.04 -3.65
N ALA A 32 -5.60 -23.74 -2.35
CA ALA A 32 -5.71 -22.38 -1.84
C ALA A 32 -4.60 -21.47 -2.40
N LYS A 33 -3.37 -21.97 -2.52
CA LYS A 33 -2.27 -21.27 -3.20
C LYS A 33 -2.57 -21.04 -4.68
N ALA A 34 -3.11 -22.03 -5.39
CA ALA A 34 -3.47 -21.89 -6.80
C ALA A 34 -4.58 -20.84 -6.98
N GLN A 35 -5.61 -20.86 -6.15
CA GLN A 35 -6.72 -19.90 -6.18
C GLN A 35 -6.26 -18.49 -5.79
N ALA A 36 -5.34 -18.36 -4.83
CA ALA A 36 -4.71 -17.08 -4.48
C ALA A 36 -3.88 -16.52 -5.66
N LYS A 37 -3.13 -17.36 -6.37
CA LYS A 37 -2.40 -16.93 -7.57
C LYS A 37 -3.33 -16.53 -8.71
N GLU A 38 -4.38 -17.29 -8.96
CA GLU A 38 -5.34 -17.00 -10.02
C GLU A 38 -6.11 -15.69 -9.75
N SER A 39 -6.57 -15.50 -8.51
CA SER A 39 -7.21 -14.25 -8.07
C SER A 39 -6.25 -13.05 -8.16
N ALA A 40 -4.98 -13.22 -7.79
CA ALA A 40 -3.95 -12.18 -7.95
C ALA A 40 -3.69 -11.82 -9.43
N ILE A 41 -3.63 -12.81 -10.33
CA ILE A 41 -3.45 -12.56 -11.77
C ILE A 41 -4.68 -11.86 -12.35
N ARG A 42 -5.89 -12.24 -11.92
CA ARG A 42 -7.13 -11.63 -12.39
C ARG A 42 -7.27 -10.18 -11.91
N SER A 43 -6.94 -9.90 -10.66
CA SER A 43 -6.93 -8.53 -10.12
C SER A 43 -5.84 -7.68 -10.79
N LEU A 44 -4.67 -8.24 -11.08
CA LEU A 44 -3.61 -7.55 -11.82
C LEU A 44 -4.08 -7.17 -13.24
N LYS A 45 -4.73 -8.10 -13.97
CA LYS A 45 -5.30 -7.83 -15.30
C LYS A 45 -6.35 -6.72 -15.25
N ALA A 46 -7.25 -6.73 -14.25
CA ALA A 46 -8.22 -5.66 -14.06
C ALA A 46 -7.54 -4.31 -13.75
N GLY A 47 -6.47 -4.33 -12.95
CA GLY A 47 -5.66 -3.15 -12.63
C GLY A 47 -5.00 -2.51 -13.86
N ILE A 48 -4.59 -3.32 -14.85
CA ILE A 48 -4.04 -2.80 -16.11
C ILE A 48 -5.08 -1.99 -16.87
N PHE A 49 -6.31 -2.50 -17.01
CA PHE A 49 -7.38 -1.78 -17.70
C PHE A 49 -7.78 -0.49 -16.98
N ILE A 50 -7.82 -0.51 -15.64
CA ILE A 50 -8.06 0.70 -14.85
C ILE A 50 -6.91 1.70 -15.04
N GLY A 51 -5.66 1.23 -15.03
CA GLY A 51 -4.49 2.06 -15.28
C GLY A 51 -4.52 2.72 -16.66
N ILE A 52 -4.89 1.97 -17.70
CA ILE A 52 -5.08 2.50 -19.06
C ILE A 52 -6.23 3.51 -19.08
N ALA A 53 -7.38 3.19 -18.47
CA ALA A 53 -8.54 4.09 -18.43
C ALA A 53 -8.20 5.42 -17.73
N VAL A 54 -7.51 5.37 -16.59
CA VAL A 54 -7.06 6.57 -15.86
C VAL A 54 -6.06 7.37 -16.70
N THR A 55 -5.11 6.69 -17.37
CA THR A 55 -4.13 7.36 -18.24
C THR A 55 -4.81 8.03 -19.44
N CYS A 56 -5.73 7.33 -20.11
CA CYS A 56 -6.51 7.87 -21.22
C CYS A 56 -7.41 9.02 -20.76
N ALA A 57 -8.05 8.93 -19.59
CA ALA A 57 -8.85 10.01 -19.04
C ALA A 57 -8.00 11.23 -18.71
N LEU A 58 -6.80 11.04 -18.13
CA LEU A 58 -5.85 12.12 -17.87
C LEU A 58 -5.37 12.78 -19.16
N LEU A 59 -4.95 11.99 -20.15
CA LEU A 59 -4.53 12.51 -21.45
C LEU A 59 -5.69 13.24 -22.15
N GLY A 60 -6.87 12.64 -22.17
CA GLY A 60 -8.09 13.26 -22.73
C GLY A 60 -8.44 14.57 -22.03
N MET A 61 -8.29 14.63 -20.70
CA MET A 61 -8.47 15.85 -19.91
C MET A 61 -7.44 16.92 -20.27
N ILE A 62 -6.16 16.54 -20.46
CA ILE A 62 -5.11 17.46 -20.92
C ILE A 62 -5.42 18.02 -22.31
N TYR A 63 -5.83 17.17 -23.26
CA TYR A 63 -6.22 17.60 -24.60
C TYR A 63 -7.49 18.46 -24.59
N ALA A 64 -8.50 18.11 -23.80
CA ALA A 64 -9.70 18.92 -23.61
C ALA A 64 -9.39 20.29 -22.97
N LEU A 65 -8.44 20.34 -22.03
CA LEU A 65 -7.91 21.61 -21.52
C LEU A 65 -7.14 22.40 -22.58
N GLY A 66 -6.59 21.73 -23.60
CA GLY A 66 -5.93 22.36 -24.76
C GLY A 66 -6.89 22.93 -25.81
N ALA A 67 -8.15 22.49 -25.84
CA ALA A 67 -9.16 23.03 -26.75
C ALA A 67 -9.54 24.49 -26.41
N VAL A 68 -9.60 24.82 -25.12
CA VAL A 68 -9.90 26.17 -24.61
C VAL A 68 -8.85 27.21 -25.06
N PRO A 69 -7.53 27.01 -24.88
CA PRO A 69 -6.52 27.93 -25.38
C PRO A 69 -6.44 27.99 -26.90
N GLU A 70 -6.88 26.95 -27.63
CA GLU A 70 -6.96 27.01 -29.10
C GLU A 70 -8.10 27.92 -29.58
N GLU A 71 -9.28 27.83 -28.98
CA GLU A 71 -10.39 28.75 -29.24
C GLU A 71 -10.02 30.20 -28.87
N ILE A 72 -9.39 30.41 -27.70
CA ILE A 72 -8.92 31.74 -27.28
C ILE A 72 -7.84 32.27 -28.22
N GLY A 73 -6.89 31.42 -28.62
CA GLY A 73 -5.80 31.79 -29.51
C GLY A 73 -6.26 32.14 -30.92
N SER A 74 -7.26 31.42 -31.45
CA SER A 74 -7.88 31.74 -32.73
C SER A 74 -8.69 33.04 -32.68
N ALA A 75 -9.41 33.31 -31.59
CA ALA A 75 -10.14 34.56 -31.37
C ALA A 75 -9.21 35.79 -31.27
N LEU A 76 -8.00 35.61 -30.74
CA LEU A 76 -6.98 36.67 -30.62
C LEU A 76 -6.05 36.79 -31.84
N GLY A 77 -6.23 35.96 -32.88
CA GLY A 77 -5.38 35.94 -34.09
C GLY A 77 -3.95 35.44 -33.84
N HIS A 78 -3.65 34.98 -32.63
CA HIS A 78 -2.32 34.59 -32.18
C HIS A 78 -2.41 33.31 -31.34
N PRO A 79 -2.30 32.13 -31.96
CA PRO A 79 -2.51 30.83 -31.31
C PRO A 79 -1.64 30.60 -30.07
N TRP A 80 -0.43 31.15 -30.07
CA TRP A 80 0.52 31.03 -28.94
C TRP A 80 0.08 31.77 -27.66
N LEU A 81 -0.71 32.84 -27.75
CA LEU A 81 -1.12 33.65 -26.59
C LEU A 81 -2.16 32.90 -25.74
N GLY A 82 -3.08 32.18 -26.38
CA GLY A 82 -4.09 31.38 -25.68
C GLY A 82 -3.44 30.33 -24.78
N TRP A 83 -2.45 29.60 -25.32
CA TRP A 83 -1.67 28.62 -24.56
C TRP A 83 -0.85 29.24 -23.43
N LEU A 84 -0.28 30.42 -23.63
CA LEU A 84 0.51 31.11 -22.61
C LEU A 84 -0.36 31.58 -21.42
N ILE A 85 -1.53 32.15 -21.71
CA ILE A 85 -2.44 32.66 -20.68
C ILE A 85 -3.04 31.51 -19.88
N PHE A 86 -3.54 30.49 -20.56
CA PHE A 86 -4.16 29.33 -19.91
C PHE A 86 -3.13 28.49 -19.16
N GLY A 87 -1.95 28.28 -19.76
CA GLY A 87 -0.82 27.62 -19.11
C GLY A 87 -0.33 28.38 -17.89
N GLY A 88 -0.18 29.71 -17.98
CA GLY A 88 0.19 30.57 -16.85
C GLY A 88 -0.83 30.52 -15.71
N PHE A 89 -2.12 30.52 -16.03
CA PHE A 89 -3.19 30.40 -15.03
C PHE A 89 -3.15 29.07 -14.28
N LEU A 90 -3.02 27.95 -15.01
CA LEU A 90 -2.88 26.63 -14.40
C LEU A 90 -1.59 26.51 -13.58
N PHE A 91 -0.48 27.11 -14.05
CA PHE A 91 0.78 27.13 -13.31
C PHE A 91 0.67 27.91 -12.01
N ALA A 92 -0.07 29.02 -12.00
CA ALA A 92 -0.37 29.77 -10.79
C ALA A 92 -1.17 28.93 -9.78
N ILE A 93 -2.20 28.21 -10.23
CA ILE A 93 -2.98 27.30 -9.38
C ILE A 93 -2.09 26.17 -8.84
N ALA A 94 -1.29 25.55 -9.70
CA ALA A 94 -0.38 24.47 -9.32
C ALA A 94 0.67 24.94 -8.29
N ALA A 95 1.20 26.15 -8.45
CA ALA A 95 2.11 26.75 -7.48
C ALA A 95 1.44 26.94 -6.11
N ILE A 96 0.21 27.48 -6.08
CA ILE A 96 -0.54 27.68 -4.83
C ILE A 96 -0.83 26.33 -4.16
N CYS A 97 -1.38 25.36 -4.89
CA CYS A 97 -1.68 24.03 -4.36
C CYS A 97 -0.41 23.28 -3.92
N GLY A 98 0.69 23.39 -4.67
CA GLY A 98 1.98 22.82 -4.33
C GLY A 98 2.56 23.41 -3.04
N LEU A 99 2.48 24.74 -2.87
CA LEU A 99 2.87 25.42 -1.64
C LEU A 99 2.02 24.98 -0.44
N VAL A 100 0.69 24.88 -0.61
CA VAL A 100 -0.20 24.42 0.47
C VAL A 100 0.08 22.97 0.83
N GLY A 101 0.22 22.08 -0.17
CA GLY A 101 0.55 20.68 0.02
C GLY A 101 1.90 20.50 0.72
N TYR A 102 2.94 21.21 0.27
CA TYR A 102 4.26 21.20 0.88
C TYR A 102 4.21 21.64 2.35
N ARG A 103 3.50 22.73 2.64
CA ARG A 103 3.35 23.22 4.03
C ARG A 103 2.63 22.21 4.92
N ARG A 104 1.61 21.51 4.41
CA ARG A 104 0.92 20.46 5.18
C ARG A 104 1.79 19.23 5.42
N VAL A 105 2.53 18.77 4.42
CA VAL A 105 3.46 17.64 4.57
C VAL A 105 4.55 17.98 5.58
N MET A 106 5.15 19.18 5.48
CA MET A 106 6.19 19.61 6.42
C MET A 106 5.67 19.78 7.85
N ALA A 107 4.42 20.22 8.02
CA ALA A 107 3.80 20.29 9.34
C ALA A 107 3.66 18.88 9.96
N THR A 108 3.19 17.90 9.20
CA THR A 108 3.07 16.51 9.67
C THR A 108 4.43 15.89 10.00
N VAL A 109 5.45 16.13 9.19
CA VAL A 109 6.82 15.62 9.44
C VAL A 109 7.41 16.21 10.71
N LYS A 110 7.12 17.49 11.02
CA LYS A 110 7.59 18.15 12.24
C LYS A 110 6.98 17.53 13.50
N THR A 111 5.66 17.29 13.50
CA THR A 111 4.96 16.60 14.58
C THR A 111 5.49 15.18 14.81
N THR A 112 5.80 14.42 13.76
CA THR A 112 6.37 13.08 13.91
C THR A 112 7.77 13.11 14.52
N LYS A 113 8.60 14.12 14.21
CA LYS A 113 9.92 14.27 14.85
C LYS A 113 9.82 14.58 16.35
N GLU A 114 8.88 15.41 16.75
CA GLU A 114 8.64 15.77 18.16
C GLU A 114 8.14 14.55 18.95
N ALA A 115 7.20 13.77 18.39
CA ALA A 115 6.71 12.53 19.00
C ALA A 115 7.82 11.45 19.13
N VAL A 116 8.66 11.27 18.11
CA VAL A 116 9.79 10.32 18.17
C VAL A 116 10.86 10.78 19.17
N GLY A 117 10.98 12.08 19.41
CA GLY A 117 11.87 12.66 20.42
C GLY A 117 11.45 12.28 21.85
N SER A 118 10.17 12.47 22.19
CA SER A 118 9.68 12.17 23.55
C SER A 118 9.81 10.68 23.90
N PHE A 119 9.59 9.78 22.93
CA PHE A 119 9.78 8.34 23.15
C PHE A 119 11.23 7.95 23.48
N LYS A 120 12.23 8.69 23.00
CA LYS A 120 13.64 8.42 23.34
C LYS A 120 13.96 8.89 24.76
N GLU A 121 13.40 10.01 25.17
CA GLU A 121 13.56 10.58 26.51
C GLU A 121 12.92 9.68 27.58
N ASP A 122 11.74 9.12 27.28
CA ASP A 122 11.09 8.11 28.13
C ASP A 122 11.93 6.83 28.27
N LEU A 123 12.59 6.38 27.19
CA LEU A 123 13.50 5.23 27.21
C LEU A 123 14.79 5.52 28.01
N GLU A 124 15.29 6.75 27.98
CA GLU A 124 16.44 7.17 28.78
C GLU A 124 16.08 7.24 30.27
N TRP A 125 14.92 7.80 30.62
CA TRP A 125 14.41 7.79 32.00
C TRP A 125 14.30 6.37 32.56
N VAL A 126 13.75 5.42 31.78
CA VAL A 126 13.67 4.01 32.18
C VAL A 126 15.05 3.36 32.37
N LYS A 127 16.05 3.74 31.55
CA LYS A 127 17.44 3.25 31.70
C LYS A 127 18.15 3.84 32.91
N GLU A 128 17.74 5.00 33.41
CA GLU A 128 18.31 5.62 34.61
C GLU A 128 17.71 5.08 35.93
N LEU A 129 16.49 4.53 35.90
CA LEU A 129 15.85 3.89 37.06
C LEU A 129 16.72 2.81 37.74
N PRO A 130 17.38 1.87 37.02
CA PRO A 130 18.26 0.89 37.66
C PRO A 130 19.51 1.51 38.31
N LYS A 131 19.92 2.74 37.95
CA LYS A 131 21.05 3.43 38.59
C LYS A 131 20.65 4.15 39.89
N ARG A 132 19.42 4.68 39.98
CA ARG A 132 18.95 5.42 41.18
C ARG A 132 18.43 4.52 42.31
N GLY A 133 18.08 3.26 42.02
CA GLY A 133 17.60 2.31 43.02
C GLY A 133 18.65 1.82 44.02
N VAL A 134 19.95 2.01 43.74
CA VAL A 134 21.05 1.46 44.54
C VAL A 134 21.59 2.45 45.59
N GLU A 135 21.47 3.76 45.39
CA GLU A 135 21.99 4.79 46.33
C GLU A 135 21.06 5.09 47.52
N ARG A 136 19.80 4.64 47.50
CA ARG A 136 18.82 4.98 48.56
C ARG A 136 18.74 3.96 49.71
N SER A 137 19.59 2.92 49.71
CA SER A 137 19.61 1.87 50.73
C SER A 137 20.90 1.83 51.56
N SER A 138 21.61 2.96 51.71
CA SER A 138 22.73 3.12 52.64
C SER A 138 22.39 4.12 53.73
#